data_AF-A0A645D6N4-F1
#
_entry.id   AF-A0A645D6N4-F1
#
_cell.length_a   1.000
_cell.length_b   1.000
_cell.length_c   1.000
_cell.angle_alpha   90.00
_cell.angle_beta   90.00
_cell.angle_gamma   90.00
#
_symmetry.space_group_name_H-M   'P 1'
#
loop_
_entity.id
_entity.type
_entity.pdbx_description
1 polymer ?
#
loop_
_entity_poly.entity_id
_entity_poly.type
_entity_poly.pdbx_seq_one_letter_code
_entity_poly.pdbx_strand_id
1 'polypeptide(L)'
;MEQIADLQLNQGVYMTRSAWQMLGLSPFMPTHALLRGGTLQPGPVIEEMEGVSTARTLPQERDTGTATLQIMNVIVVLLVLFSGALELVVFYNLGQLNFSERIRELATLKVLGFTRREMKKLVLRENIIITLMGLPLGLMLGPPLLQLLLTYGLPNTIQFVSYIGPASWLYTLGITMVFAFLVNSILGAKFKSVNMVEALKSVE
;
A
#
# COMPACT_ATOMS: atom_id res chain seq x y z
N MET A 1 -0.77 -10.14 37.11
CA MET A 1 -1.60 -9.44 36.11
C MET A 1 -1.12 -9.68 34.67
N GLU A 2 -0.45 -10.82 34.38
CA GLU A 2 -0.07 -11.23 33.01
C GLU A 2 -0.49 -12.69 32.79
N GLN A 3 -1.80 -12.98 32.77
CA GLN A 3 -2.27 -14.37 32.62
C GLN A 3 -3.28 -14.57 31.50
N ILE A 4 -3.59 -13.52 30.75
CA ILE A 4 -4.50 -13.56 29.62
C ILE A 4 -3.78 -12.94 28.44
N ALA A 5 -3.36 -13.79 27.50
CA ALA A 5 -2.85 -13.35 26.21
C ALA A 5 -3.99 -13.49 25.19
N ASP A 6 -4.39 -12.37 24.61
CA ASP A 6 -5.32 -12.35 23.48
C ASP A 6 -4.52 -12.60 22.20
N LEU A 7 -4.70 -13.79 21.63
CA LEU A 7 -4.02 -14.20 20.40
C LEU A 7 -5.00 -14.02 19.25
N GLN A 8 -4.78 -12.98 18.43
CA GLN A 8 -5.66 -12.58 17.32
C GLN A 8 -5.90 -13.63 16.23
N LEU A 9 -5.17 -14.74 16.26
CA LEU A 9 -5.20 -15.76 15.21
C LEU A 9 -6.14 -16.93 15.51
N ASN A 10 -6.69 -17.03 16.72
CA ASN A 10 -7.66 -18.08 17.05
C ASN A 10 -8.72 -17.55 18.03
N GLN A 11 -10.01 -17.86 17.78
CA GLN A 11 -11.11 -17.43 18.65
C GLN A 11 -11.05 -18.17 19.99
N GLY A 12 -10.26 -17.68 20.95
CA GLY A 12 -10.14 -18.32 22.24
C GLY A 12 -9.28 -17.56 23.25
N VAL A 13 -9.72 -17.59 24.51
CA VAL A 13 -8.93 -17.09 25.64
C VAL A 13 -8.02 -18.22 26.13
N TYR A 14 -6.71 -18.00 26.08
CA TYR A 14 -5.74 -18.94 26.63
C TYR A 14 -5.50 -18.61 28.10
N MET A 15 -5.78 -19.58 28.97
CA MET A 15 -5.54 -19.44 30.40
C MET A 15 -5.00 -20.72 31.02
N THR A 16 -4.25 -20.57 32.11
CA THR A 16 -3.73 -21.71 32.87
C THR A 16 -4.85 -22.44 33.59
N ARG A 17 -4.65 -23.74 33.85
CA ARG A 17 -5.62 -24.55 34.62
C ARG A 17 -5.96 -23.93 35.98
N SER A 18 -4.97 -23.32 36.65
CA SER A 18 -5.17 -22.62 37.92
C SER A 18 -6.10 -21.41 37.78
N ALA A 19 -5.95 -20.62 36.71
CA ALA A 19 -6.84 -19.47 36.45
C ALA A 19 -8.29 -19.92 36.16
N TRP A 20 -8.47 -21.01 35.41
CA TRP A 20 -9.79 -21.59 35.13
C TRP A 20 -10.51 -22.07 36.41
N GLN A 21 -9.78 -22.71 37.32
CA GLN A 21 -10.32 -23.17 38.60
C GLN A 21 -10.65 -22.01 39.55
N MET A 22 -9.84 -20.94 39.55
CA MET A 22 -10.13 -19.72 40.32
C MET A 22 -11.41 -19.01 39.86
N LEU A 23 -11.78 -19.16 38.58
CA LEU A 23 -13.03 -18.63 38.02
C LEU A 23 -14.26 -19.47 38.37
N GLY A 24 -14.12 -20.56 39.14
CA GLY A 24 -15.23 -21.41 39.57
C GLY A 24 -15.81 -22.30 38.47
N LEU A 25 -15.16 -22.37 37.30
CA LEU A 25 -15.59 -23.15 36.16
C LEU A 25 -15.16 -24.62 36.34
N SER A 26 -15.98 -25.44 36.99
CA SER A 26 -15.76 -26.89 37.10
C SER A 26 -16.90 -27.63 36.42
N PRO A 27 -16.65 -28.66 35.56
CA PRO A 27 -15.38 -29.32 35.26
C PRO A 27 -14.49 -28.59 34.22
N PHE A 28 -13.19 -28.92 34.19
CA PHE A 28 -12.23 -28.38 33.23
C PHE A 28 -12.42 -29.00 31.84
N MET A 29 -13.05 -28.26 30.91
CA MET A 29 -13.24 -28.67 29.51
C MET A 29 -12.50 -27.69 28.58
N PRO A 30 -11.19 -27.88 28.35
CA PRO A 30 -10.41 -27.01 27.47
C PRO A 30 -10.81 -27.26 26.01
N THR A 31 -11.06 -26.18 25.26
CA THR A 31 -11.25 -26.26 23.81
C THR A 31 -9.93 -26.39 23.05
N HIS A 32 -8.82 -25.94 23.66
CA HIS A 32 -7.47 -25.97 23.09
C HIS A 32 -6.46 -26.35 24.17
N ALA A 33 -5.49 -27.19 23.83
CA ALA A 33 -4.39 -27.56 24.71
C ALA A 33 -3.05 -27.15 24.07
N LEU A 34 -2.30 -26.27 24.75
CA LEU A 34 -0.95 -25.89 24.34
C LEU A 34 0.05 -26.83 25.00
N LEU A 35 0.70 -27.66 24.18
CA LEU A 35 1.74 -28.58 24.64
C LEU A 35 3.11 -27.93 24.42
N ARG A 36 3.89 -27.74 25.49
CA ARG A 36 5.26 -27.23 25.39
C ARG A 36 6.15 -28.35 24.84
N GLY A 37 6.59 -28.20 23.58
CA GLY A 37 7.31 -29.23 22.85
C GLY A 37 8.67 -29.60 23.44
N GLY A 38 8.84 -30.91 23.71
CA GLY A 38 10.11 -31.64 23.61
C GLY A 38 10.13 -32.46 22.31
N THR A 39 10.70 -33.68 22.33
CA THR A 39 10.81 -34.63 21.19
C THR A 39 9.47 -35.18 20.64
N LEU A 40 8.34 -34.61 21.02
CA LEU A 40 7.02 -34.98 20.50
C LEU A 40 6.82 -34.34 19.13
N GLN A 41 7.17 -35.09 18.07
CA GLN A 41 6.59 -34.82 16.76
C GLN A 41 5.13 -35.27 16.83
N PRO A 42 4.15 -34.41 16.49
CA PRO A 42 2.80 -34.89 16.25
C PRO A 42 2.87 -35.76 15.00
N GLY A 43 3.01 -37.05 15.24
CA GLY A 43 2.73 -38.05 14.24
C GLY A 43 1.21 -38.27 14.11
N PRO A 44 0.80 -39.23 13.26
CA PRO A 44 -0.61 -39.60 13.06
C PRO A 44 -1.33 -39.97 14.37
N VAL A 45 -0.57 -40.41 15.39
CA VAL A 45 -1.10 -40.81 16.69
C VAL A 45 -1.88 -39.69 17.39
N ILE A 46 -1.47 -38.42 17.31
CA ILE A 46 -2.19 -37.32 17.98
C ILE A 46 -3.43 -36.92 17.18
N GLU A 47 -3.37 -37.01 15.85
CA GLU A 47 -4.49 -36.71 14.95
C GLU A 47 -5.56 -37.81 14.98
N GLU A 48 -5.18 -39.06 15.25
CA GLU A 48 -6.09 -40.21 15.35
C GLU A 48 -6.68 -40.41 16.77
N MET A 49 -6.26 -39.62 17.77
CA MET A 49 -6.80 -39.71 19.13
C MET A 49 -8.25 -39.23 19.19
N GLU A 50 -9.11 -40.07 19.78
CA GLU A 50 -10.52 -39.77 20.00
C GLU A 50 -10.68 -38.49 20.84
N GLY A 51 -11.36 -37.48 20.29
CA GLY A 51 -11.54 -36.16 20.92
C GLY A 51 -10.56 -35.07 20.46
N VAL A 52 -9.59 -35.37 19.59
CA VAL A 52 -8.73 -34.36 18.95
C VAL A 52 -9.32 -33.98 17.59
N SER A 53 -9.82 -32.75 17.46
CA SER A 53 -10.35 -32.23 16.19
C SER A 53 -9.24 -31.72 15.26
N THR A 54 -8.23 -31.06 15.82
CA THR A 54 -7.07 -30.56 15.06
C THR A 54 -5.80 -30.58 15.92
N ALA A 55 -4.67 -30.95 15.32
CA ALA A 55 -3.34 -30.78 15.89
C ALA A 55 -2.54 -29.84 14.98
N ARG A 56 -1.94 -28.79 15.56
CA ARG A 56 -1.18 -27.77 14.83
C ARG A 56 0.18 -27.59 15.50
N THR A 57 1.24 -27.63 14.70
CA THR A 57 2.60 -27.41 15.19
C THR A 57 3.04 -25.95 15.03
N LEU A 58 3.99 -25.52 15.87
CA LEU A 58 4.58 -24.18 15.73
C LEU A 58 5.20 -23.93 14.34
N PRO A 59 5.92 -24.87 13.70
CA PRO A 59 6.37 -24.69 12.32
C PRO A 59 5.21 -24.56 11.33
N GLN A 60 4.18 -25.40 11.40
CA GLN A 60 3.03 -25.35 10.49
C GLN A 60 2.21 -24.05 10.61
N GLU A 61 2.04 -23.54 11.83
CA GLU A 61 1.41 -22.23 12.08
C GLU A 61 2.27 -21.07 11.54
N ARG A 62 3.60 -21.15 11.68
CA ARG A 62 4.52 -20.18 11.08
C ARG A 62 4.50 -20.23 9.55
N ASP A 63 4.45 -21.41 8.96
CA ASP A 63 4.41 -21.58 7.51
C ASP A 63 3.09 -21.05 6.93
N THR A 64 1.96 -21.32 7.58
CA THR A 64 0.65 -20.78 7.19
C THR A 64 0.59 -19.27 7.35
N GLY A 65 1.13 -18.74 8.45
CA GLY A 65 1.24 -17.30 8.69
C GLY A 65 2.11 -16.59 7.66
N THR A 66 3.28 -17.15 7.34
CA THR A 66 4.18 -16.58 6.32
C THR A 66 3.58 -16.65 4.92
N ALA A 67 2.89 -17.74 4.55
CA ALA A 67 2.16 -17.84 3.29
C ALA A 67 1.08 -16.75 3.15
N THR A 68 0.34 -16.48 4.23
CA THR A 68 -0.68 -15.42 4.26
C THR A 68 -0.05 -14.03 4.07
N LEU A 69 1.07 -13.75 4.75
CA LEU A 69 1.83 -12.50 4.58
C LEU A 69 2.39 -12.35 3.16
N GLN A 70 2.85 -13.44 2.54
CA GLN A 70 3.32 -13.42 1.15
C GLN A 70 2.20 -13.08 0.17
N ILE A 71 1.01 -13.66 0.32
CA ILE A 71 -0.16 -13.34 -0.52
C ILE A 71 -0.52 -11.86 -0.38
N MET A 72 -0.53 -11.33 0.84
CA MET A 72 -0.78 -9.90 1.08
C MET A 72 0.26 -9.02 0.37
N ASN A 73 1.55 -9.39 0.44
CA ASN A 73 2.60 -8.65 -0.24
C ASN A 73 2.41 -8.62 -1.77
N VAL A 74 2.01 -9.75 -2.36
CA VAL A 74 1.70 -9.82 -3.80
C VAL A 74 0.54 -8.90 -4.16
N ILE A 75 -0.53 -8.88 -3.37
CA ILE A 75 -1.67 -7.99 -3.59
C ILE A 75 -1.24 -6.52 -3.51
N VAL A 76 -0.44 -6.15 -2.50
CA VAL A 76 0.07 -4.78 -2.36
C VAL A 76 0.90 -4.36 -3.59
N VAL A 77 1.80 -5.22 -4.06
CA VAL A 77 2.60 -4.95 -5.27
C VAL A 77 1.70 -4.75 -6.50
N LEU A 78 0.68 -5.58 -6.66
CA LEU A 78 -0.29 -5.42 -7.75
C LEU A 78 -1.07 -4.11 -7.66
N LEU A 79 -1.52 -3.70 -6.47
CA LEU A 79 -2.20 -2.42 -6.27
C LEU A 79 -1.29 -1.24 -6.59
N VAL A 80 -0.02 -1.28 -6.20
CA VAL A 80 0.97 -0.25 -6.55
C VAL A 80 1.17 -0.19 -8.07
N LEU A 81 1.27 -1.33 -8.75
CA LEU A 81 1.40 -1.38 -10.21
C LEU A 81 0.18 -0.80 -10.93
N PHE A 82 -1.04 -1.21 -10.53
CA PHE A 82 -2.27 -0.69 -11.15
C PHE A 82 -2.48 0.80 -10.86
N SER A 83 -2.20 1.25 -9.64
CA SER A 83 -2.21 2.67 -9.28
C SER A 83 -1.26 3.46 -10.17
N GLY A 84 -0.04 2.97 -10.34
CA GLY A 84 0.96 3.61 -11.20
C GLY A 84 0.55 3.65 -12.67
N ALA A 85 -0.05 2.57 -13.19
CA ALA A 85 -0.59 2.55 -14.55
C ALA A 85 -1.72 3.58 -14.74
N LEU A 86 -2.64 3.66 -13.77
CA LEU A 86 -3.72 4.65 -13.77
C LEU A 86 -3.18 6.08 -13.70
N GLU A 87 -2.18 6.31 -12.84
CA GLU A 87 -1.48 7.59 -12.73
C GLU A 87 -0.91 8.03 -14.09
N LEU A 88 -0.23 7.13 -14.83
CA LEU A 88 0.30 7.44 -16.16
C LEU A 88 -0.79 7.88 -17.14
N VAL A 89 -1.94 7.21 -17.15
CA VAL A 89 -3.06 7.55 -18.03
C VAL A 89 -3.63 8.92 -17.67
N VAL A 90 -3.87 9.17 -16.38
CA VAL A 90 -4.39 10.45 -15.88
C VAL A 90 -3.43 11.58 -16.23
N PHE A 91 -2.14 11.42 -15.95
CA PHE A 91 -1.13 12.43 -16.26
C PHE A 91 -0.96 12.68 -17.75
N TYR A 92 -1.07 11.64 -18.58
CA TYR A 92 -1.05 11.79 -20.03
C TYR A 92 -2.21 12.69 -20.49
N ASN A 93 -3.42 12.42 -19.98
CA ASN A 93 -4.61 13.19 -20.33
C ASN A 93 -4.49 14.64 -19.84
N LEU A 94 -4.06 14.86 -18.60
CA LEU A 94 -3.84 16.20 -18.03
C LEU A 94 -2.74 16.96 -18.78
N GLY A 95 -1.67 16.29 -19.18
CA GLY A 95 -0.58 16.90 -19.93
C GLY A 95 -1.04 17.37 -21.31
N GLN A 96 -1.84 16.56 -21.99
CA GLN A 96 -2.45 16.92 -23.27
C GLN A 96 -3.44 18.08 -23.13
N LEU A 97 -4.29 18.06 -22.09
CA LEU A 97 -5.22 19.13 -21.78
C LEU A 97 -4.50 20.46 -21.53
N ASN A 98 -3.56 20.48 -20.58
CA ASN A 98 -2.75 21.66 -20.24
C ASN A 98 -2.04 22.23 -21.46
N PHE A 99 -1.53 21.35 -22.33
CA PHE A 99 -0.86 21.77 -23.56
C PHE A 99 -1.84 22.43 -24.54
N SER A 100 -3.01 21.83 -24.76
CA SER A 100 -4.05 22.38 -25.65
C SER A 100 -4.55 23.75 -25.19
N GLU A 101 -4.71 23.96 -23.89
CA GLU A 101 -5.16 25.23 -23.33
C GLU A 101 -4.10 26.33 -23.46
N ARG A 102 -2.82 25.97 -23.27
CA ARG A 102 -1.69 26.91 -23.21
C ARG A 102 -0.98 27.16 -24.53
N ILE A 103 -1.41 26.50 -25.61
CA ILE A 103 -0.73 26.61 -26.90
C ILE A 103 -0.66 28.05 -27.42
N ARG A 104 -1.71 28.85 -27.17
CA ARG A 104 -1.78 30.28 -27.53
C ARG A 104 -0.82 31.13 -26.71
N GLU A 105 -0.75 30.90 -25.40
CA GLU A 105 0.17 31.61 -24.50
C GLU A 105 1.63 31.34 -24.90
N LEU A 106 1.96 30.07 -25.16
CA LEU A 106 3.28 29.67 -25.63
C LEU A 106 3.58 30.32 -26.99
N ALA A 107 2.62 30.34 -27.92
CA ALA A 107 2.80 30.96 -29.24
C ALA A 107 3.15 32.44 -29.12
N THR A 108 2.47 33.19 -28.25
CA THR A 108 2.78 34.60 -27.96
C THR A 108 4.19 34.77 -27.40
N LEU A 109 4.61 33.92 -26.44
CA LEU A 109 5.98 33.96 -25.90
C LEU A 109 7.04 33.74 -26.99
N LYS A 110 6.78 32.83 -27.92
CA LYS A 110 7.68 32.58 -29.05
C LYS A 110 7.77 33.77 -30.00
N VAL A 111 6.68 34.49 -30.23
CA VAL A 111 6.67 35.74 -31.03
C VAL A 111 7.44 36.86 -30.33
N LEU A 112 7.40 36.92 -29.00
CA LEU A 112 8.24 37.82 -28.18
C LEU A 112 9.74 37.44 -28.19
N GLY A 113 10.13 36.37 -28.89
CA GLY A 113 11.53 35.96 -29.04
C GLY A 113 12.02 34.96 -28.00
N PHE A 114 11.15 34.42 -27.14
CA PHE A 114 11.56 33.38 -26.18
C PHE A 114 12.01 32.12 -26.90
N THR A 115 13.11 31.54 -26.41
CA THR A 115 13.67 30.30 -26.95
C THR A 115 12.88 29.08 -26.46
N ARG A 116 12.95 27.97 -27.21
CA ARG A 116 12.35 26.68 -26.80
C ARG A 116 12.85 26.20 -25.42
N ARG A 117 14.08 26.54 -25.04
CA ARG A 117 14.67 26.15 -23.76
C ARG A 117 14.07 26.95 -22.59
N GLU A 118 13.83 28.25 -22.77
CA GLU A 118 13.22 29.10 -21.75
C GLU A 118 11.77 28.71 -21.49
N MET A 119 11.00 28.48 -22.56
CA MET A 119 9.62 27.99 -22.43
C MET A 119 9.56 26.62 -21.73
N LYS A 120 10.46 25.68 -22.07
CA LYS A 120 10.54 24.39 -21.38
C LYS A 120 10.88 24.54 -19.89
N LYS A 121 11.80 25.44 -19.54
CA LYS A 121 12.20 25.69 -18.15
C LYS A 121 11.06 26.30 -17.33
N LEU A 122 10.26 27.17 -17.96
CA LEU A 122 9.07 27.75 -17.34
C LEU A 122 8.07 26.66 -16.94
N VAL A 123 7.72 25.79 -17.89
CA VAL A 123 6.73 24.72 -17.66
C VAL A 123 7.26 23.65 -16.70
N LEU A 124 8.55 23.34 -16.75
CA LEU A 124 9.16 22.42 -15.79
C LEU A 124 9.12 22.98 -14.36
N ARG A 125 9.37 24.28 -14.18
CA ARG A 125 9.32 24.93 -12.85
C ARG A 125 7.92 24.87 -12.25
N GLU A 126 6.90 25.10 -13.05
CA GLU A 126 5.52 25.01 -12.59
C GLU A 126 5.16 23.60 -12.14
N ASN A 127 5.51 22.58 -12.94
CA ASN A 127 5.29 21.19 -12.56
C ASN A 127 6.04 20.80 -11.28
N ILE A 128 7.27 21.31 -11.08
CA ILE A 128 8.02 21.09 -9.85
C ILE A 128 7.28 21.69 -8.65
N ILE A 129 6.75 22.91 -8.78
CA ILE A 129 6.00 23.56 -7.69
C ILE A 129 4.75 22.75 -7.34
N ILE A 130 3.98 22.31 -8.34
CA ILE A 130 2.79 21.47 -8.15
C ILE A 130 3.17 20.14 -7.47
N THR A 131 4.23 19.49 -7.93
CA THR A 131 4.73 18.22 -7.35
C THR A 131 5.16 18.42 -5.90
N LEU A 132 5.87 19.52 -5.60
CA LEU A 132 6.37 19.82 -4.27
C LEU A 132 5.23 20.12 -3.29
N MET A 133 4.09 20.65 -3.76
CA MET A 133 2.89 20.82 -2.95
C MET A 133 2.09 19.53 -2.81
N GLY A 134 2.01 18.72 -3.87
CA GLY A 134 1.25 17.46 -3.87
C GLY A 134 1.88 16.38 -3.00
N LEU A 135 3.21 16.29 -2.96
CA LEU A 135 3.93 15.28 -2.19
C LEU A 135 3.64 15.28 -0.67
N PRO A 136 3.75 16.41 0.06
CA PRO A 136 3.40 16.44 1.48
C PRO A 136 1.91 16.20 1.72
N LEU A 137 1.03 16.67 0.83
CA LEU A 137 -0.41 16.41 0.93
C LEU A 137 -0.73 14.90 0.81
N GLY A 138 -0.11 14.21 -0.16
CA GLY A 138 -0.26 12.77 -0.32
C GLY A 138 0.26 11.99 0.90
N LEU A 139 1.42 12.38 1.42
CA LEU A 139 2.00 11.79 2.62
C LEU A 139 1.12 11.99 3.86
N MET A 140 0.47 13.15 3.99
CA MET A 140 -0.41 13.45 5.12
C MET A 140 -1.75 12.70 5.02
N LEU A 141 -2.30 12.53 3.81
CA LEU A 141 -3.59 11.88 3.58
C LEU A 141 -3.50 10.34 3.51
N GLY A 142 -2.33 9.77 3.24
CA GLY A 142 -2.15 8.32 3.13
C GLY A 142 -2.54 7.52 4.38
N PRO A 143 -1.98 7.82 5.57
CA PRO A 143 -2.30 7.09 6.81
C PRO A 143 -3.79 7.06 7.19
N PRO A 144 -4.55 8.18 7.19
CA PRO A 144 -5.97 8.13 7.53
C PRO A 144 -6.79 7.36 6.49
N LEU A 145 -6.42 7.39 5.21
CA LEU A 145 -7.06 6.56 4.17
C LEU A 145 -6.79 5.07 4.39
N LEU A 146 -5.56 4.70 4.77
CA LEU A 146 -5.24 3.32 5.14
C LEU A 146 -6.07 2.87 6.35
N GLN A 147 -6.20 3.71 7.37
CA GLN A 147 -7.02 3.40 8.54
C GLN A 147 -8.50 3.22 8.16
N LEU A 148 -9.04 4.10 7.31
CA LEU A 148 -10.41 3.99 6.80
C LEU A 148 -10.63 2.66 6.06
N LEU A 149 -9.68 2.28 5.19
CA LEU A 149 -9.72 1.02 4.46
C LEU A 149 -9.71 -0.19 5.40
N LEU A 150 -8.88 -0.17 6.46
CA LEU A 150 -8.82 -1.28 7.42
C LEU A 150 -10.08 -1.36 8.29
N THR A 151 -10.69 -0.22 8.64
CA THR A 151 -11.91 -0.19 9.47
C THR A 151 -13.16 -0.61 8.70
N TYR A 152 -13.32 -0.18 7.45
CA TYR A 152 -14.55 -0.42 6.69
C TYR A 152 -14.42 -1.47 5.58
N GLY A 153 -13.19 -1.76 5.13
CA GLY A 153 -12.92 -2.68 4.03
C GLY A 153 -12.68 -4.13 4.46
N LEU A 154 -12.52 -4.41 5.76
CA LEU A 154 -12.27 -5.75 6.28
C LEU A 154 -13.42 -6.22 7.19
N PRO A 155 -13.77 -7.52 7.16
CA PRO A 155 -14.73 -8.07 8.11
C PRO A 155 -14.21 -7.98 9.55
N ASN A 156 -15.11 -7.75 10.52
CA ASN A 156 -14.81 -7.63 11.96
C ASN A 156 -14.08 -8.85 12.58
N THR A 157 -13.90 -9.93 11.84
CA THR A 157 -13.17 -11.13 12.23
C THR A 157 -11.64 -11.00 12.11
N ILE A 158 -11.13 -9.98 11.41
CA ILE A 158 -9.69 -9.75 11.22
C ILE A 158 -9.37 -8.30 11.58
N GLN A 159 -8.75 -8.10 12.75
CA GLN A 159 -8.31 -6.77 13.20
C GLN A 159 -6.79 -6.64 13.00
N PHE A 160 -6.36 -6.03 11.90
CA PHE A 160 -4.97 -5.64 11.74
C PHE A 160 -4.68 -4.33 12.48
N VAL A 161 -3.69 -4.34 13.36
CA VAL A 161 -3.14 -3.11 13.92
C VAL A 161 -2.21 -2.49 12.86
N SER A 162 -2.55 -1.29 12.37
CA SER A 162 -1.71 -0.59 11.41
C SER A 162 -0.42 -0.12 12.06
N TYR A 163 0.71 -0.68 11.65
CA TYR A 163 2.04 -0.21 12.04
C TYR A 163 2.76 0.36 10.82
N ILE A 164 2.89 1.70 10.78
CA ILE A 164 3.62 2.39 9.73
C ILE A 164 5.03 2.68 10.23
N GLY A 165 5.98 1.82 9.90
CA GLY A 165 7.38 2.01 10.23
C GLY A 165 8.03 3.14 9.42
N PRO A 166 9.16 3.72 9.89
CA PRO A 166 9.89 4.77 9.17
C PRO A 166 10.40 4.33 7.79
N ALA A 167 10.69 3.04 7.60
CA ALA A 167 11.05 2.48 6.30
C ALA A 167 9.92 2.60 5.27
N SER A 168 8.65 2.44 5.69
CA SER A 168 7.49 2.60 4.80
C SER A 168 7.39 4.01 4.24
N TRP A 169 7.72 5.02 5.05
CA TRP A 169 7.78 6.41 4.59
C TRP A 169 8.87 6.63 3.54
N LEU A 170 10.04 6.00 3.70
CA LEU A 170 11.11 6.06 2.71
C LEU A 170 10.73 5.37 1.40
N TYR A 171 10.07 4.20 1.47
CA TYR A 171 9.57 3.52 0.27
C TYR A 171 8.53 4.37 -0.46
N THR A 172 7.57 4.96 0.25
CA THR A 172 6.58 5.86 -0.35
C THR A 172 7.24 7.05 -1.01
N LEU A 173 8.15 7.75 -0.32
CA LEU A 173 8.90 8.88 -0.88
C LEU A 173 9.68 8.49 -2.14
N GLY A 174 10.38 7.35 -2.10
CA GLY A 174 11.16 6.84 -3.23
C GLY A 174 10.28 6.51 -4.43
N ILE A 175 9.20 5.77 -4.22
CA ILE A 175 8.26 5.39 -5.29
C ILE A 175 7.61 6.64 -5.89
N THR A 176 7.11 7.56 -5.06
CA THR A 176 6.50 8.81 -5.54
C THR A 176 7.50 9.67 -6.32
N MET A 177 8.76 9.78 -5.88
CA MET A 177 9.78 10.50 -6.64
C MET A 177 10.08 9.85 -7.99
N VAL A 178 10.14 8.52 -8.05
CA VAL A 178 10.34 7.79 -9.31
C VAL A 178 9.18 8.06 -10.27
N PHE A 179 7.93 7.97 -9.80
CA PHE A 179 6.75 8.27 -10.61
C PHE A 179 6.73 9.72 -11.07
N ALA A 180 6.95 10.68 -10.16
CA ALA A 180 7.00 12.09 -10.49
C ALA A 180 8.09 12.41 -11.52
N PHE A 181 9.28 11.80 -11.40
CA PHE A 181 10.36 11.97 -12.37
C PHE A 181 9.99 11.40 -13.74
N LEU A 182 9.39 10.20 -13.77
CA LEU A 182 9.00 9.52 -14.99
C LEU A 182 7.90 10.32 -15.73
N VAL A 183 6.91 10.80 -15.00
CA VAL A 183 5.84 11.68 -15.53
C VAL A 183 6.41 12.98 -16.08
N ASN A 184 7.24 13.69 -15.29
CA ASN A 184 7.89 14.93 -15.74
C ASN A 184 8.77 14.71 -16.98
N SER A 185 9.40 13.55 -17.08
CA SER A 185 10.22 13.17 -18.24
C SER A 185 9.38 12.94 -19.49
N ILE A 186 8.23 12.25 -19.38
CA ILE A 186 7.29 12.06 -20.49
C ILE A 186 6.76 13.41 -20.99
N LEU A 187 6.33 14.28 -20.07
CA LEU A 187 5.83 15.61 -20.42
C LEU A 187 6.92 16.46 -21.09
N GLY A 188 8.13 16.44 -20.52
CA GLY A 188 9.29 17.15 -21.04
C GLY A 188 9.83 16.61 -22.37
N ALA A 189 9.53 15.35 -22.72
CA ALA A 189 9.85 14.74 -24.00
C ALA A 189 8.85 15.18 -25.09
N LYS A 190 7.55 15.22 -24.78
CA LYS A 190 6.51 15.71 -25.71
C LYS A 190 6.70 17.18 -26.11
N PHE A 191 7.29 18.02 -25.27
CA PHE A 191 7.70 19.39 -25.65
C PHE A 191 8.59 19.45 -26.91
N LYS A 192 9.34 18.39 -27.23
CA LYS A 192 10.18 18.35 -28.43
C LYS A 192 9.38 18.08 -29.71
N SER A 193 8.27 17.34 -29.62
CA SER A 193 7.54 16.84 -30.79
C SER A 193 6.44 17.76 -31.27
N VAL A 194 6.05 18.78 -30.51
CA VAL A 194 4.95 19.65 -30.94
C VAL A 194 5.44 20.76 -31.87
N ASN A 195 4.93 20.71 -33.09
CA ASN A 195 5.21 21.69 -34.12
C ASN A 195 4.32 22.92 -33.90
N MET A 196 4.80 23.81 -33.04
CA MET A 196 4.13 25.04 -32.61
C MET A 196 3.74 26.01 -33.75
N VAL A 197 4.26 25.78 -34.97
CA VAL A 197 3.94 26.52 -36.19
C VAL A 197 2.62 26.03 -36.81
N GLU A 198 2.26 24.76 -36.60
CA GLU A 198 1.05 24.13 -37.14
C GLU A 198 -0.21 24.53 -36.37
N ALA A 199 -0.06 24.78 -35.06
CA ALA A 199 -1.09 25.34 -34.20
C ALA A 199 -1.53 26.77 -34.58
N LEU A 200 -0.68 27.50 -35.31
CA LEU A 200 -1.00 28.82 -35.88
C LEU A 200 -1.72 28.70 -37.22
N LYS A 201 -1.61 27.56 -37.93
CA LYS A 201 -2.25 27.32 -39.23
C LYS A 201 -3.64 26.70 -39.13
N SER A 202 -4.01 26.08 -38.01
CA SER A 202 -5.31 25.39 -37.88
C SER A 202 -6.51 26.32 -37.67
N VAL A 203 -6.36 27.61 -37.94
CA VAL A 203 -7.42 28.63 -37.78
C VAL A 203 -7.75 29.32 -39.10
N GLU A 204 -7.06 28.98 -40.20
CA GLU A 204 -7.52 29.30 -41.57
C GLU A 204 -8.36 28.15 -42.14
#